data_AF-A0A935FT63-F1
#
_entry.id   AF-A0A935FT63-F1
#
_cell.length_a   1.000
_cell.length_b   1.000
_cell.length_c   1.000
_cell.angle_alpha   90.00
_cell.angle_beta   90.00
_cell.angle_gamma   90.00
#
_symmetry.space_group_name_H-M   'P 1'
#
loop_
_entity.id
_entity.type
_entity.pdbx_description
1 polymer ?
#
loop_
_entity_poly.entity_id
_entity_poly.type
_entity_poly.pdbx_seq_one_letter_code
_entity_poly.pdbx_strand_id
1 'polypeptide(L)'
;MPARVTAFFIVLLFMFLDTAEADEFLNKKKLEAFAVWEGTDSIMTVKDLVAYCAPVFWFSPDEPELDKRKGKDINIPTYFPFDTKTDSPVVYFQINEILTRSDSYRNAFKRDYTNFLNSELELKKINGVNISYSHFYNNEAGLGSHQYDTEQAQFQYFVHQQKDKSGEIHYAIIFTRATGKAHALDWYDNIYDIDDLFIEQALPFNILVEEGKHASCTDMNGDGYYTPGYDVNVRKNDAWGVRDIMRSGDLFSSDYQSYMSKVRKPEHRVFPPMPEGSKLWKRYSVNGKYAPDNAVYQLRQMTSPVKARNKILKHDMESYYQEVAPTIKHQSSKDELVDWFIGDNFINSVGVSYRLDDGQSGVSVSLPLLIVKNVEAPLIGGWLVNRLYFQGSDLRDFGYNLLYTPSASRFSDLYFASGLEFTEKDSSKVETVFVLEAGIKFRGNVSYSPLKFLSFLSPFWGLRLGIKNKGFMRVDKISYVLELGAGVW
;
A
#
# COMPACT_ATOMS: atom_id res chain seq x y z
N MET A 1 10.90 8.41 42.47
CA MET A 1 9.61 8.81 41.87
C MET A 1 9.52 8.60 40.34
N PRO A 2 10.04 7.51 39.72
CA PRO A 2 9.91 7.30 38.26
C PRO A 2 8.80 6.31 37.84
N ALA A 3 8.25 5.51 38.76
CA ALA A 3 7.26 4.46 38.42
C ALA A 3 5.81 4.96 38.21
N ARG A 4 5.51 6.24 38.51
CA ARG A 4 4.14 6.80 38.42
C ARG A 4 3.86 7.59 37.14
N VAL A 5 4.89 7.96 36.37
CA VAL A 5 4.70 8.66 35.09
C VAL A 5 4.48 7.65 33.95
N THR A 6 5.10 6.47 34.04
CA THR A 6 4.92 5.36 33.07
C THR A 6 3.53 4.73 33.14
N ALA A 7 2.91 4.67 34.32
CA ALA A 7 1.57 4.09 34.49
C ALA A 7 0.44 5.05 34.07
N PHE A 8 0.66 6.37 34.09
CA PHE A 8 -0.38 7.35 33.76
C PHE A 8 -0.57 7.51 32.23
N PHE A 9 0.48 7.29 31.43
CA PHE A 9 0.39 7.32 29.97
C PHE A 9 -0.19 6.03 29.36
N ILE A 10 0.00 4.88 30.00
CA ILE A 10 -0.54 3.59 29.54
C ILE A 10 -2.06 3.49 29.80
N VAL A 11 -2.57 4.12 30.87
CA VAL A 11 -4.01 4.07 31.21
C VAL A 11 -4.84 5.06 30.36
N LEU A 12 -4.26 6.18 29.90
CA LEU A 12 -4.93 7.07 28.94
C LEU A 12 -5.06 6.45 27.53
N LEU A 13 -4.19 5.48 27.21
CA LEU A 13 -4.16 4.76 25.92
C LEU A 13 -5.38 3.83 25.71
N PHE A 14 -6.05 3.41 26.78
CA PHE A 14 -7.14 2.43 26.72
C PHE A 14 -8.55 3.04 26.90
N MET A 15 -8.69 4.32 27.23
CA MET A 15 -9.99 4.93 27.57
C MET A 15 -10.69 5.68 26.42
N PHE A 16 -10.10 5.77 25.23
CA PHE A 16 -10.71 6.48 24.07
C PHE A 16 -11.27 5.56 22.99
N LEU A 17 -11.25 4.24 23.18
CA LEU A 17 -11.86 3.27 22.28
C LEU A 17 -13.30 3.01 22.75
N ASP A 18 -14.19 3.99 22.59
CA ASP A 18 -15.62 3.80 22.85
C ASP A 18 -16.46 4.06 21.60
N THR A 19 -16.73 2.97 20.89
CA THR A 19 -18.05 2.55 20.38
C THR A 19 -18.97 3.53 19.65
N ALA A 20 -18.49 4.24 18.63
CA ALA A 20 -19.34 4.67 17.51
C ALA A 20 -18.42 5.09 16.37
N GLU A 21 -18.40 4.39 15.22
CA GLU A 21 -18.05 5.02 13.92
C GLU A 21 -17.99 4.07 12.73
N ALA A 22 -17.92 2.74 12.86
CA ALA A 22 -17.84 1.89 11.66
C ALA A 22 -19.08 1.99 10.74
N ASP A 23 -20.28 2.20 11.31
CA ASP A 23 -21.51 2.45 10.54
C ASP A 23 -21.73 3.94 10.18
N GLU A 24 -21.01 4.86 10.82
CA GLU A 24 -21.08 6.31 10.57
C GLU A 24 -20.03 6.78 9.54
N PHE A 25 -18.93 6.05 9.42
CA PHE A 25 -17.83 6.25 8.46
C PHE A 25 -18.30 6.16 7.01
N LEU A 26 -19.40 5.45 6.75
CA LEU A 26 -19.85 5.12 5.41
C LEU A 26 -21.34 5.42 5.23
N ASN A 27 -21.68 6.70 5.04
CA ASN A 27 -23.02 7.10 4.63
C ASN A 27 -23.45 6.29 3.40
N LYS A 28 -24.60 5.62 3.46
CA LYS A 28 -25.12 4.73 2.40
C LYS A 28 -25.04 5.32 0.99
N LYS A 29 -25.41 6.60 0.80
CA LYS A 29 -25.34 7.24 -0.52
C LYS A 29 -23.90 7.42 -1.03
N LYS A 30 -22.92 7.55 -0.13
CA LYS A 30 -21.49 7.60 -0.46
C LYS A 30 -20.98 6.22 -0.88
N LEU A 31 -21.47 5.15 -0.25
CA LEU A 31 -21.07 3.78 -0.55
C LEU A 31 -21.48 3.28 -1.93
N GLU A 32 -22.67 3.67 -2.40
CA GLU A 32 -23.18 3.29 -3.72
C GLU A 32 -22.24 3.76 -4.86
N ALA A 33 -21.51 4.87 -4.66
CA ALA A 33 -20.56 5.39 -5.65
C ALA A 33 -19.34 4.48 -5.86
N PHE A 34 -19.02 3.65 -4.85
CA PHE A 34 -17.87 2.74 -4.87
C PHE A 34 -18.27 1.28 -5.09
N ALA A 35 -19.55 1.03 -5.33
CA ALA A 35 -20.04 -0.32 -5.56
C ALA A 35 -19.66 -0.79 -6.97
N VAL A 36 -18.84 -1.85 -7.04
CA VAL A 36 -18.56 -2.54 -8.31
C VAL A 36 -19.69 -3.49 -8.70
N TRP A 37 -20.50 -3.91 -7.73
CA TRP A 37 -21.67 -4.76 -7.93
C TRP A 37 -22.72 -4.52 -6.84
N GLU A 38 -23.99 -4.67 -7.21
CA GLU A 38 -25.15 -4.65 -6.32
C GLU A 38 -26.20 -5.69 -6.77
N GLY A 39 -26.83 -6.37 -5.83
CA GLY A 39 -27.87 -7.35 -6.14
C GLY A 39 -28.49 -7.99 -4.90
N THR A 40 -29.48 -8.86 -5.10
CA THR A 40 -30.18 -9.59 -4.02
C THR A 40 -29.68 -11.02 -3.85
N ASP A 41 -28.95 -11.55 -4.84
CA ASP A 41 -28.35 -12.88 -4.78
C ASP A 41 -27.25 -12.93 -3.71
N SER A 42 -27.41 -13.84 -2.74
CA SER A 42 -26.43 -14.01 -1.68
C SER A 42 -25.25 -14.91 -2.08
N ILE A 43 -25.37 -15.63 -3.20
CA ILE A 43 -24.34 -16.50 -3.74
C ILE A 43 -23.75 -15.85 -4.99
N MET A 44 -22.43 -15.68 -5.01
CA MET A 44 -21.69 -15.18 -6.16
C MET A 44 -20.60 -16.17 -6.56
N THR A 45 -20.41 -16.39 -7.86
CA THR A 45 -19.31 -17.22 -8.34
C THR A 45 -17.98 -16.45 -8.27
N VAL A 46 -16.87 -17.16 -8.13
CA VAL A 46 -15.53 -16.55 -8.23
C VAL A 46 -15.37 -15.84 -9.57
N LYS A 47 -15.85 -16.44 -10.67
CA LYS A 47 -15.81 -15.83 -12.00
C LYS A 47 -16.42 -14.43 -12.03
N ASP A 48 -17.61 -14.27 -11.47
CA ASP A 48 -18.30 -12.99 -11.48
C ASP A 48 -17.61 -12.00 -10.55
N LEU A 49 -17.25 -12.43 -9.33
CA LEU A 49 -16.54 -11.59 -8.36
C LEU A 49 -15.28 -10.98 -8.97
N VAL A 50 -14.39 -11.83 -9.52
CA VAL A 50 -13.12 -11.34 -10.04
C VAL A 50 -13.29 -10.51 -11.29
N ALA A 51 -14.39 -10.67 -12.05
CA ALA A 51 -14.70 -9.85 -13.21
C ALA A 51 -15.24 -8.47 -12.84
N TYR A 52 -16.11 -8.36 -11.83
CA TYR A 52 -16.60 -7.08 -11.31
C TYR A 52 -15.49 -6.26 -10.64
N CYS A 53 -14.58 -6.93 -9.93
CA CYS A 53 -13.48 -6.32 -9.19
C CYS A 53 -12.21 -6.06 -10.03
N ALA A 54 -12.21 -6.44 -11.30
CA ALA A 54 -11.04 -6.39 -12.15
C ALA A 54 -10.74 -4.94 -12.63
N PRO A 55 -9.49 -4.46 -12.55
CA PRO A 55 -9.12 -3.10 -12.92
C PRO A 55 -8.92 -2.93 -14.43
N VAL A 56 -8.88 -1.67 -14.88
CA VAL A 56 -8.32 -1.29 -16.18
C VAL A 56 -6.82 -1.09 -16.03
N PHE A 57 -6.03 -1.65 -16.95
CA PHE A 57 -4.59 -1.36 -17.03
C PHE A 57 -4.33 -0.33 -18.11
N TRP A 58 -3.54 0.70 -17.78
CA TRP A 58 -3.31 1.85 -18.65
C TRP A 58 -1.81 2.09 -18.86
N PHE A 59 -1.35 1.68 -20.04
CA PHE A 59 0.07 1.67 -20.36
C PHE A 59 0.61 3.04 -20.74
N SER A 60 1.88 3.29 -20.38
CA SER A 60 2.66 4.40 -20.93
C SER A 60 2.65 4.36 -22.46
N PRO A 61 2.51 5.51 -23.15
CA PRO A 61 2.49 5.55 -24.60
C PRO A 61 3.74 5.00 -25.30
N ASP A 62 4.88 4.97 -24.61
CA ASP A 62 6.14 4.47 -25.18
C ASP A 62 6.54 3.11 -24.59
N GLU A 63 5.68 2.42 -23.84
CA GLU A 63 5.94 1.09 -23.29
C GLU A 63 6.59 0.17 -24.35
N PRO A 64 7.86 -0.28 -24.16
CA PRO A 64 8.57 -1.11 -25.12
C PRO A 64 7.74 -2.29 -25.65
N GLU A 65 7.06 -3.03 -24.78
CA GLU A 65 6.28 -4.19 -25.17
C GLU A 65 4.93 -3.83 -25.83
N LEU A 66 4.45 -2.59 -25.76
CA LEU A 66 3.33 -2.17 -26.61
C LEU A 66 3.72 -2.25 -28.09
N ASP A 67 4.99 -2.03 -28.44
CA ASP A 67 5.48 -2.00 -29.83
C ASP A 67 4.57 -1.16 -30.76
N LYS A 68 4.19 0.03 -30.28
CA LYS A 68 3.29 0.98 -30.97
C LYS A 68 1.87 0.48 -31.21
N ARG A 69 1.49 -0.68 -30.66
CA ARG A 69 0.13 -1.23 -30.76
C ARG A 69 -0.82 -0.41 -29.90
N LYS A 70 -2.07 -0.34 -30.36
CA LYS A 70 -3.12 0.51 -29.80
C LYS A 70 -4.46 -0.19 -29.86
N GLY A 71 -5.36 0.22 -28.99
CA GLY A 71 -6.73 -0.24 -28.98
C GLY A 71 -6.82 -1.76 -28.87
N LYS A 72 -7.51 -2.40 -29.81
CA LYS A 72 -7.68 -3.85 -29.86
C LYS A 72 -6.40 -4.64 -30.15
N ASP A 73 -5.40 -4.02 -30.74
CA ASP A 73 -4.18 -4.70 -31.16
C ASP A 73 -3.20 -4.93 -30.01
N ILE A 74 -3.47 -4.34 -28.85
CA ILE A 74 -2.68 -4.55 -27.63
C ILE A 74 -2.85 -5.99 -27.16
N ASN A 75 -1.74 -6.69 -26.93
CA ASN A 75 -1.72 -8.06 -26.41
C ASN A 75 -0.89 -8.21 -25.12
N ILE A 76 -0.59 -7.09 -24.45
CA ILE A 76 0.05 -7.05 -23.15
C ILE A 76 -0.96 -6.58 -22.08
N PRO A 77 -0.87 -7.04 -20.82
CA PRO A 77 0.09 -8.05 -20.33
C PRO A 77 -0.13 -9.41 -21.01
N THR A 78 0.91 -10.22 -21.11
CA THR A 78 0.88 -11.48 -21.87
C THR A 78 0.69 -12.70 -20.96
N TYR A 79 0.59 -13.88 -21.56
CA TYR A 79 0.45 -15.15 -20.85
C TYR A 79 1.83 -15.70 -20.42
N PHE A 80 1.88 -16.38 -19.27
CA PHE A 80 3.10 -17.05 -18.82
C PHE A 80 3.57 -18.10 -19.86
N PRO A 81 4.89 -18.32 -20.04
CA PRO A 81 5.41 -19.24 -21.06
C PRO A 81 4.92 -20.70 -20.99
N PHE A 82 4.44 -21.14 -19.83
CA PHE A 82 3.89 -22.48 -19.60
C PHE A 82 2.36 -22.55 -19.69
N ASP A 83 1.69 -21.42 -19.90
CA ASP A 83 0.23 -21.30 -20.00
C ASP A 83 -0.23 -21.40 -21.47
N THR A 84 -1.55 -21.52 -21.65
CA THR A 84 -2.18 -21.63 -22.96
C THR A 84 -2.00 -20.33 -23.76
N LYS A 85 -1.41 -20.43 -24.94
CA LYS A 85 -1.19 -19.28 -25.82
C LYS A 85 -2.50 -18.61 -26.21
N THR A 86 -2.46 -17.29 -26.34
CA THR A 86 -3.59 -16.49 -26.82
C THR A 86 -3.10 -15.18 -27.44
N ASP A 87 -3.91 -14.60 -28.32
CA ASP A 87 -3.64 -13.31 -28.97
C ASP A 87 -4.26 -12.14 -28.20
N SER A 88 -4.97 -12.40 -27.10
CA SER A 88 -5.52 -11.37 -26.21
C SER A 88 -4.60 -11.16 -25.00
N PRO A 89 -4.62 -9.96 -24.39
CA PRO A 89 -3.95 -9.77 -23.12
C PRO A 89 -4.47 -10.73 -22.05
N VAL A 90 -3.63 -11.07 -21.07
CA VAL A 90 -3.95 -11.98 -19.97
C VAL A 90 -3.60 -11.33 -18.65
N VAL A 91 -4.54 -11.39 -17.72
CA VAL A 91 -4.35 -10.97 -16.33
C VAL A 91 -4.67 -12.15 -15.43
N TYR A 92 -3.77 -12.43 -14.50
CA TYR A 92 -3.90 -13.52 -13.56
C TYR A 92 -4.50 -13.01 -12.26
N PHE A 93 -5.47 -13.70 -11.67
CA PHE A 93 -6.05 -13.32 -10.38
C PHE A 93 -5.74 -14.35 -9.28
N GLN A 94 -5.67 -13.87 -8.05
CA GLN A 94 -5.66 -14.70 -6.84
C GLN A 94 -6.54 -14.04 -5.78
N ILE A 95 -7.52 -14.78 -5.25
CA ILE A 95 -8.22 -14.35 -4.04
C ILE A 95 -7.30 -14.68 -2.87
N ASN A 96 -6.70 -13.65 -2.28
CA ASN A 96 -5.71 -13.81 -1.22
C ASN A 96 -6.41 -14.14 0.10
N GLU A 97 -7.49 -13.40 0.38
CA GLU A 97 -8.15 -13.44 1.67
C GLU A 97 -9.66 -13.24 1.56
N ILE A 98 -10.39 -13.97 2.40
CA ILE A 98 -11.83 -13.80 2.63
C ILE A 98 -12.03 -13.56 4.13
N LEU A 99 -12.53 -12.39 4.47
CA LEU A 99 -12.89 -12.02 5.84
C LEU A 99 -14.35 -12.40 6.10
N THR A 100 -14.57 -13.28 7.07
CA THR A 100 -15.90 -13.83 7.39
C THR A 100 -16.54 -13.13 8.58
N ARG A 101 -17.87 -13.06 8.59
CA ARG A 101 -18.68 -12.52 9.70
C ARG A 101 -18.66 -13.47 10.90
N SER A 102 -18.65 -12.90 12.11
CA SER A 102 -18.46 -13.56 13.40
C SER A 102 -19.31 -14.83 13.60
N ASP A 103 -20.51 -14.86 13.03
CA ASP A 103 -21.54 -15.84 13.41
C ASP A 103 -21.65 -17.03 12.45
N SER A 104 -20.87 -17.10 11.36
CA SER A 104 -21.10 -18.08 10.29
C SER A 104 -19.91 -18.35 9.35
N TYR A 105 -18.71 -18.68 9.85
CA TYR A 105 -17.54 -18.95 9.00
C TYR A 105 -17.69 -20.20 8.10
N ARG A 106 -18.48 -21.20 8.53
CA ARG A 106 -18.65 -22.44 7.78
C ARG A 106 -19.42 -22.18 6.49
N ASN A 107 -18.88 -22.68 5.38
CA ASN A 107 -19.45 -22.56 4.04
C ASN A 107 -19.56 -21.10 3.54
N ALA A 108 -18.74 -20.17 4.04
CA ALA A 108 -18.63 -18.83 3.42
C ALA A 108 -17.99 -18.90 2.03
N PHE A 109 -17.10 -19.87 1.83
CA PHE A 109 -16.49 -20.18 0.55
C PHE A 109 -16.61 -21.68 0.27
N LYS A 110 -17.24 -22.04 -0.86
CA LYS A 110 -17.37 -23.41 -1.32
C LYS A 110 -16.51 -23.59 -2.57
N ARG A 111 -15.35 -24.20 -2.38
CA ARG A 111 -14.38 -24.42 -3.44
C ARG A 111 -14.86 -25.51 -4.41
N ASP A 112 -14.86 -25.19 -5.70
CA ASP A 112 -14.92 -26.18 -6.76
C ASP A 112 -13.48 -26.60 -7.12
N TYR A 113 -13.17 -27.88 -6.90
CA TYR A 113 -11.85 -28.45 -7.15
C TYR A 113 -11.61 -28.82 -8.61
N THR A 114 -12.65 -28.83 -9.44
CA THR A 114 -12.57 -29.09 -10.88
C THR A 114 -12.34 -27.81 -11.67
N ASN A 115 -13.05 -26.74 -11.30
CA ASN A 115 -12.89 -25.41 -11.89
C ASN A 115 -13.06 -24.34 -10.82
N PHE A 116 -11.95 -23.72 -10.41
CA PHE A 116 -11.97 -22.73 -9.34
C PHE A 116 -12.90 -21.54 -9.62
N LEU A 117 -13.10 -21.17 -10.89
CA LEU A 117 -14.00 -20.09 -11.29
C LEU A 117 -15.47 -20.35 -10.93
N ASN A 118 -15.85 -21.62 -10.78
CA ASN A 118 -17.18 -22.03 -10.36
C ASN A 118 -17.32 -22.10 -8.83
N SER A 119 -16.26 -21.83 -8.07
CA SER A 119 -16.35 -21.77 -6.61
C SER A 119 -17.34 -20.67 -6.19
N GLU A 120 -18.06 -20.90 -5.10
CA GLU A 120 -19.16 -20.04 -4.66
C GLU A 120 -18.76 -19.29 -3.38
N LEU A 121 -19.05 -17.99 -3.35
CA LEU A 121 -18.96 -17.13 -2.18
C LEU A 121 -20.37 -16.85 -1.66
N GLU A 122 -20.59 -17.06 -0.35
CA GLU A 122 -21.83 -16.71 0.32
C GLU A 122 -21.69 -15.32 0.95
N LEU A 123 -22.13 -14.29 0.23
CA LEU A 123 -22.03 -12.87 0.60
C LEU A 123 -22.71 -12.58 1.94
N LYS A 124 -23.72 -13.36 2.34
CA LYS A 124 -24.33 -13.24 3.68
C LYS A 124 -23.34 -13.45 4.81
N LYS A 125 -22.27 -14.20 4.58
CA LYS A 125 -21.27 -14.60 5.58
C LYS A 125 -19.93 -13.88 5.45
N ILE A 126 -19.79 -13.01 4.45
CA ILE A 126 -18.53 -12.34 4.13
C ILE A 126 -18.63 -10.86 4.48
N ASN A 127 -17.55 -10.33 5.06
CA ASN A 127 -17.34 -8.90 5.31
C ASN A 127 -16.41 -8.30 4.27
N GLY A 128 -15.38 -9.00 3.84
CA GLY A 128 -14.43 -8.44 2.90
C GLY A 128 -13.67 -9.49 2.11
N VAL A 129 -13.11 -9.05 0.98
CA VAL A 129 -12.28 -9.87 0.10
C VAL A 129 -11.07 -9.06 -0.32
N ASN A 130 -9.90 -9.70 -0.34
CA ASN A 130 -8.68 -9.16 -0.93
C ASN A 130 -8.30 -9.97 -2.17
N ILE A 131 -8.14 -9.30 -3.32
CA ILE A 131 -7.86 -9.91 -4.62
C ILE A 131 -6.62 -9.28 -5.23
N SER A 132 -5.66 -10.11 -5.60
CA SER A 132 -4.52 -9.73 -6.43
C SER A 132 -4.82 -9.95 -7.91
N TYR A 133 -4.41 -9.00 -8.75
CA TYR A 133 -4.34 -9.10 -10.20
C TYR A 133 -2.89 -8.96 -10.65
N SER A 134 -2.28 -10.08 -10.99
CA SER A 134 -0.92 -10.17 -11.51
C SER A 134 -0.91 -10.06 -13.03
N HIS A 135 0.06 -9.34 -13.55
CA HIS A 135 0.25 -9.09 -14.97
C HIS A 135 1.70 -9.39 -15.34
N PHE A 136 1.90 -10.05 -16.48
CA PHE A 136 3.19 -10.61 -16.86
C PHE A 136 3.69 -10.04 -18.19
N TYR A 137 4.99 -9.77 -18.25
CA TYR A 137 5.71 -9.27 -19.42
C TYR A 137 6.93 -10.15 -19.70
N ASN A 138 7.32 -10.22 -20.97
CA ASN A 138 8.43 -11.07 -21.37
C ASN A 138 9.77 -10.50 -20.92
N ASN A 139 9.89 -9.18 -20.89
CA ASN A 139 11.12 -8.47 -20.57
C ASN A 139 10.81 -7.14 -19.89
N GLU A 140 11.66 -6.81 -18.95
CA GLU A 140 11.75 -5.50 -18.37
C GLU A 140 12.78 -4.64 -19.14
N ALA A 141 12.60 -3.33 -19.19
CA ALA A 141 13.55 -2.38 -19.79
C ALA A 141 13.99 -1.31 -18.79
N GLY A 142 15.27 -0.92 -18.86
CA GLY A 142 15.84 0.15 -18.03
C GLY A 142 16.74 -0.38 -16.92
N LEU A 143 16.80 0.35 -15.81
CA LEU A 143 17.71 0.04 -14.71
C LEU A 143 17.40 -1.33 -14.09
N GLY A 144 18.36 -2.25 -14.13
CA GLY A 144 18.21 -3.59 -13.56
C GLY A 144 17.40 -4.56 -14.43
N SER A 145 17.20 -4.26 -15.72
CA SER A 145 16.40 -5.05 -16.66
C SER A 145 16.70 -6.55 -16.60
N HIS A 146 15.65 -7.37 -16.57
CA HIS A 146 15.73 -8.82 -16.69
C HIS A 146 14.65 -9.38 -17.61
N GLN A 147 14.82 -10.66 -17.98
CA GLN A 147 13.77 -11.43 -18.64
C GLN A 147 12.77 -11.88 -17.61
N TYR A 148 11.50 -11.93 -18.02
CA TYR A 148 10.34 -12.27 -17.20
C TYR A 148 10.12 -11.26 -16.10
N ASP A 149 9.00 -10.57 -16.19
CA ASP A 149 8.61 -9.56 -15.24
C ASP A 149 7.14 -9.77 -14.89
N THR A 150 6.89 -10.13 -13.63
CA THR A 150 5.55 -10.22 -13.09
C THR A 150 5.35 -9.04 -12.17
N GLU A 151 4.26 -8.32 -12.38
CA GLU A 151 3.87 -7.21 -11.52
C GLU A 151 2.45 -7.46 -11.01
N GLN A 152 2.02 -6.70 -10.00
CA GLN A 152 0.75 -6.99 -9.33
C GLN A 152 0.03 -5.71 -8.87
N ALA A 153 -1.29 -5.70 -8.98
CA ALA A 153 -2.14 -4.75 -8.29
C ALA A 153 -3.09 -5.52 -7.35
N GLN A 154 -3.23 -5.05 -6.11
CA GLN A 154 -4.09 -5.67 -5.10
C GLN A 154 -5.27 -4.77 -4.78
N PHE A 155 -6.43 -5.37 -4.52
CA PHE A 155 -7.66 -4.65 -4.27
C PHE A 155 -8.40 -5.26 -3.08
N GLN A 156 -8.80 -4.39 -2.17
CA GLN A 156 -9.67 -4.75 -1.05
C GLN A 156 -11.09 -4.27 -1.32
N TYR A 157 -12.04 -5.16 -1.03
CA TYR A 157 -13.46 -4.93 -1.19
C TYR A 157 -14.21 -5.26 0.09
N PHE A 158 -15.16 -4.40 0.45
CA PHE A 158 -16.13 -4.63 1.51
C PHE A 158 -17.43 -5.18 0.93
N VAL A 159 -18.01 -6.17 1.61
CA VAL A 159 -19.35 -6.67 1.31
C VAL A 159 -20.33 -6.00 2.26
N HIS A 160 -21.12 -5.06 1.75
CA HIS A 160 -22.18 -4.41 2.50
C HIS A 160 -23.49 -5.19 2.37
N GLN A 161 -24.24 -5.26 3.47
CA GLN A 161 -25.55 -5.89 3.53
C GLN A 161 -26.56 -4.88 4.01
N GLN A 162 -27.66 -4.76 3.28
CA GLN A 162 -28.73 -3.88 3.66
C GLN A 162 -30.08 -4.56 3.51
N LYS A 163 -30.91 -4.40 4.54
CA LYS A 163 -32.32 -4.75 4.45
C LYS A 163 -33.13 -3.55 3.96
N ASP A 164 -33.94 -3.72 2.93
CA ASP A 164 -34.84 -2.67 2.47
C ASP A 164 -36.12 -2.58 3.32
N LYS A 165 -37.04 -1.66 2.94
CA LYS A 165 -38.31 -1.47 3.65
C LYS A 165 -39.25 -2.68 3.57
N SER A 166 -39.12 -3.51 2.52
CA SER A 166 -39.91 -4.73 2.33
C SER A 166 -39.36 -5.91 3.14
N GLY A 167 -38.10 -5.79 3.58
CA GLY A 167 -37.38 -6.80 4.32
C GLY A 167 -36.50 -7.70 3.46
N GLU A 168 -36.39 -7.43 2.15
CA GLU A 168 -35.44 -8.07 1.26
C GLU A 168 -34.01 -7.62 1.58
N ILE A 169 -33.05 -8.55 1.50
CA ILE A 169 -31.64 -8.26 1.74
C ILE A 169 -30.97 -7.99 0.39
N HIS A 170 -30.35 -6.82 0.30
CA HIS A 170 -29.52 -6.38 -0.80
C HIS A 170 -28.06 -6.43 -0.37
N TYR A 171 -27.21 -6.82 -1.30
CA TYR A 171 -25.77 -6.93 -1.15
C TYR A 171 -25.09 -5.94 -2.08
N ALA A 172 -24.00 -5.33 -1.63
CA ALA A 172 -23.12 -4.52 -2.46
C ALA A 172 -21.66 -4.92 -2.22
N ILE A 173 -20.87 -4.96 -3.29
CA ILE A 173 -19.42 -5.15 -3.22
C ILE A 173 -18.78 -3.80 -3.48
N ILE A 174 -18.07 -3.28 -2.49
CA ILE A 174 -17.65 -1.89 -2.40
C ILE A 174 -16.13 -1.86 -2.40
N PHE A 175 -15.55 -1.13 -3.35
CA PHE A 175 -14.12 -0.88 -3.37
C PHE A 175 -13.68 -0.07 -2.14
N THR A 176 -12.58 -0.46 -1.49
CA THR A 176 -12.05 0.28 -0.33
C THR A 176 -10.58 0.66 -0.43
N ARG A 177 -9.76 -0.18 -1.06
CA ARG A 177 -8.33 0.09 -1.23
C ARG A 177 -7.81 -0.51 -2.53
N ALA A 178 -6.95 0.24 -3.21
CA ALA A 178 -6.10 -0.25 -4.29
C ALA A 178 -4.63 -0.10 -3.87
N THR A 179 -3.86 -1.13 -4.13
CA THR A 179 -2.41 -1.17 -3.91
C THR A 179 -1.74 -1.57 -5.22
N GLY A 180 -1.16 -0.61 -5.93
CA GLY A 180 -0.24 -0.90 -7.01
C GLY A 180 1.10 -1.32 -6.43
N LYS A 181 1.53 -2.56 -6.67
CA LYS A 181 2.85 -3.03 -6.23
C LYS A 181 3.93 -2.37 -7.08
N ALA A 182 5.04 -2.01 -6.43
CA ALA A 182 6.22 -1.48 -7.10
C ALA A 182 7.43 -2.37 -6.78
N HIS A 183 7.86 -3.16 -7.77
CA HIS A 183 9.09 -3.96 -7.73
C HIS A 183 9.20 -4.88 -6.51
N ALA A 184 8.09 -5.52 -6.12
CA ALA A 184 8.00 -6.45 -4.98
C ALA A 184 8.46 -5.87 -3.62
N LEU A 185 8.46 -4.54 -3.45
CA LEU A 185 8.83 -3.89 -2.21
C LEU A 185 7.63 -3.17 -1.63
N ASP A 186 7.02 -3.77 -0.61
CA ASP A 186 5.78 -3.28 0.04
C ASP A 186 5.82 -1.82 0.46
N TRP A 187 7.01 -1.24 0.64
CA TRP A 187 7.21 0.13 1.04
C TRP A 187 7.12 1.14 -0.12
N TYR A 188 7.36 0.70 -1.35
CA TYR A 188 7.23 1.48 -2.57
C TYR A 188 5.85 1.37 -3.21
N ASP A 189 5.00 0.51 -2.64
CA ASP A 189 3.61 0.36 -3.07
C ASP A 189 2.87 1.70 -3.13
N ASN A 190 2.14 1.87 -4.24
CA ASN A 190 1.27 2.99 -4.51
C ASN A 190 -0.13 2.66 -4.04
N ILE A 191 -0.49 3.22 -2.88
CA ILE A 191 -1.72 2.88 -2.18
C ILE A 191 -2.71 4.04 -2.23
N TYR A 192 -3.92 3.71 -2.66
CA TYR A 192 -5.11 4.54 -2.56
C TYR A 192 -6.12 3.90 -1.61
N ASP A 193 -6.50 4.64 -0.58
CA ASP A 193 -7.62 4.33 0.31
C ASP A 193 -8.80 5.21 -0.02
N ILE A 194 -10.02 4.69 0.07
CA ILE A 194 -11.20 5.56 -0.04
C ILE A 194 -11.16 6.65 1.05
N ASP A 195 -11.40 7.90 0.67
CA ASP A 195 -11.48 9.03 1.58
C ASP A 195 -12.70 9.93 1.26
N ASP A 196 -12.84 11.03 2.01
CA ASP A 196 -13.97 11.95 1.89
C ASP A 196 -13.96 12.83 0.62
N LEU A 197 -12.97 12.73 -0.28
CA LEU A 197 -12.86 13.53 -1.52
C LEU A 197 -13.49 12.83 -2.76
N PHE A 198 -14.33 11.83 -2.51
CA PHE A 198 -14.95 10.82 -3.38
C PHE A 198 -15.68 11.19 -4.70
N ILE A 199 -15.79 12.45 -5.11
CA ILE A 199 -16.73 12.85 -6.17
C ILE A 199 -16.30 12.36 -7.56
N GLU A 200 -15.01 12.09 -7.75
CA GLU A 200 -14.44 11.83 -9.09
C GLU A 200 -14.02 10.38 -9.33
N GLN A 201 -14.19 9.48 -8.35
CA GLN A 201 -13.68 8.12 -8.50
C GLN A 201 -14.30 7.40 -9.70
N ALA A 202 -13.43 6.83 -10.55
CA ALA A 202 -13.82 6.08 -11.73
C ALA A 202 -13.69 4.57 -11.49
N LEU A 203 -14.83 3.88 -11.58
CA LEU A 203 -14.89 2.43 -11.65
C LEU A 203 -15.15 1.93 -13.09
N PRO A 204 -14.61 0.76 -13.50
CA PRO A 204 -13.62 -0.05 -12.77
C PRO A 204 -12.34 0.73 -12.51
N PHE A 205 -11.67 0.43 -11.39
CA PHE A 205 -10.50 1.18 -10.94
C PHE A 205 -9.38 1.12 -11.98
N ASN A 206 -8.61 2.20 -12.13
CA ASN A 206 -7.57 2.29 -13.15
C ASN A 206 -6.19 2.12 -12.49
N ILE A 207 -5.32 1.36 -13.17
CA ILE A 207 -3.92 1.17 -12.81
C ILE A 207 -3.07 1.73 -13.94
N LEU A 208 -2.27 2.74 -13.64
CA LEU A 208 -1.21 3.21 -14.51
C LEU A 208 -0.06 2.20 -14.44
N VAL A 209 0.40 1.75 -15.60
CA VAL A 209 1.56 0.86 -15.70
C VAL A 209 2.77 1.70 -16.07
N GLU A 210 3.85 1.57 -15.29
CA GLU A 210 5.13 2.21 -15.53
C GLU A 210 5.77 1.73 -16.83
N GLU A 211 6.38 2.65 -17.57
CA GLU A 211 7.11 2.33 -18.78
C GLU A 211 8.36 1.48 -18.53
N GLY A 212 8.42 0.31 -19.16
CA GLY A 212 9.57 -0.60 -19.21
C GLY A 212 9.76 -1.44 -17.95
N LYS A 213 9.53 -0.87 -16.77
CA LYS A 213 9.68 -1.53 -15.46
C LYS A 213 8.36 -2.09 -14.91
N HIS A 214 7.23 -1.70 -15.52
CA HIS A 214 5.87 -2.21 -15.28
C HIS A 214 5.30 -2.17 -13.86
N ALA A 215 5.96 -1.48 -12.91
CA ALA A 215 5.36 -1.24 -11.61
C ALA A 215 3.99 -0.55 -11.76
N SER A 216 3.14 -0.78 -10.76
CA SER A 216 1.74 -0.37 -10.80
C SER A 216 1.51 0.86 -9.94
N CYS A 217 0.84 1.86 -10.48
CA CYS A 217 0.35 3.01 -9.74
C CYS A 217 -1.17 3.13 -9.89
N THR A 218 -1.83 3.58 -8.84
CA THR A 218 -3.27 3.86 -8.86
C THR A 218 -3.58 5.11 -9.68
N ASP A 219 -4.78 5.15 -10.28
CA ASP A 219 -5.40 6.32 -10.92
C ASP A 219 -6.87 6.33 -10.51
N MET A 220 -7.22 7.25 -9.62
CA MET A 220 -8.49 7.23 -8.91
C MET A 220 -9.63 7.71 -9.80
N ASN A 221 -9.40 8.77 -10.58
CA ASN A 221 -10.44 9.39 -11.42
C ASN A 221 -10.42 8.87 -12.87
N GLY A 222 -9.44 8.05 -13.23
CA GLY A 222 -9.34 7.43 -14.55
C GLY A 222 -9.08 8.44 -15.67
N ASP A 223 -8.31 9.49 -15.39
CA ASP A 223 -7.96 10.53 -16.37
C ASP A 223 -6.62 10.30 -17.08
N GLY A 224 -5.81 9.34 -16.60
CA GLY A 224 -4.52 8.98 -17.17
C GLY A 224 -3.37 9.93 -16.80
N TYR A 225 -3.59 10.89 -15.91
CA TYR A 225 -2.58 11.72 -15.27
C TYR A 225 -2.28 11.16 -13.89
N TYR A 226 -1.01 11.17 -13.49
CA TYR A 226 -0.68 10.93 -12.10
C TYR A 226 -0.59 12.24 -11.33
N THR A 227 -1.44 12.37 -10.31
CA THR A 227 -1.53 13.49 -9.39
C THR A 227 -1.13 13.05 -7.99
N PRO A 228 0.07 13.44 -7.50
CA PRO A 228 0.53 13.10 -6.15
C PRO A 228 -0.45 13.53 -5.07
N GLY A 229 -0.73 12.62 -4.14
CA GLY A 229 -1.66 12.87 -3.04
C GLY A 229 -3.14 12.76 -3.38
N TYR A 230 -3.46 12.62 -4.66
CA TYR A 230 -4.80 12.38 -5.17
C TYR A 230 -4.96 10.92 -5.60
N ASP A 231 -4.11 10.47 -6.53
CA ASP A 231 -4.16 9.09 -7.01
C ASP A 231 -3.53 8.11 -6.02
N VAL A 232 -2.59 8.58 -5.20
CA VAL A 232 -1.98 7.83 -4.08
C VAL A 232 -2.10 8.71 -2.85
N ASN A 233 -2.86 8.27 -1.84
CA ASN A 233 -3.18 9.09 -0.66
C ASN A 233 -2.58 8.56 0.66
N VAL A 234 -1.94 7.39 0.68
CA VAL A 234 -1.24 6.87 1.88
C VAL A 234 0.24 7.24 1.88
N ARG A 235 0.95 7.07 0.77
CA ARG A 235 2.40 7.37 0.63
C ARG A 235 2.66 8.36 -0.49
N LYS A 236 2.03 9.53 -0.37
CA LYS A 236 1.89 10.56 -1.42
C LYS A 236 3.19 11.04 -2.04
N ASN A 237 4.27 11.04 -1.25
CA ASN A 237 5.57 11.57 -1.67
C ASN A 237 6.41 10.61 -2.52
N ASP A 238 5.99 9.35 -2.64
CA ASP A 238 6.82 8.26 -3.15
C ASP A 238 6.07 7.47 -4.25
N ALA A 239 5.86 8.11 -5.39
CA ALA A 239 5.26 7.49 -6.57
C ALA A 239 6.29 6.63 -7.32
N TRP A 240 6.48 5.39 -6.92
CA TRP A 240 7.45 4.49 -7.55
C TRP A 240 6.90 3.84 -8.82
N GLY A 241 5.65 3.41 -8.85
CA GLY A 241 5.03 2.68 -9.97
C GLY A 241 4.59 3.51 -11.17
N VAL A 242 5.18 4.68 -11.42
CA VAL A 242 4.84 5.54 -12.57
C VAL A 242 6.03 6.34 -13.09
N ARG A 243 7.27 5.99 -12.70
CA ARG A 243 8.48 6.73 -13.08
C ARG A 243 9.00 6.24 -14.42
N ASP A 244 8.31 6.60 -15.49
CA ASP A 244 8.67 6.21 -16.87
C ASP A 244 10.10 6.55 -17.28
N ILE A 245 10.71 7.55 -16.65
CA ILE A 245 12.12 7.88 -16.82
C ILE A 245 13.07 6.73 -16.46
N MET A 246 12.67 5.79 -15.58
CA MET A 246 13.53 4.67 -15.14
C MET A 246 13.88 3.72 -16.30
N ARG A 247 13.06 3.68 -17.35
CA ARG A 247 13.40 2.99 -18.60
C ARG A 247 14.71 3.48 -19.20
N SER A 248 15.04 4.77 -19.07
CA SER A 248 16.29 5.32 -19.62
C SER A 248 17.55 4.82 -18.90
N GLY A 249 17.40 4.10 -17.79
CA GLY A 249 18.50 3.57 -16.98
C GLY A 249 18.96 4.52 -15.87
N ASP A 250 18.42 5.74 -15.82
CA ASP A 250 18.81 6.77 -14.87
C ASP A 250 17.79 6.93 -13.73
N LEU A 251 18.28 6.86 -12.48
CA LEU A 251 17.54 7.25 -11.28
C LEU A 251 17.84 8.73 -11.00
N PHE A 252 17.09 9.63 -11.63
CA PHE A 252 17.37 11.07 -11.58
C PHE A 252 17.17 11.72 -10.20
N SER A 253 16.17 11.25 -9.43
CA SER A 253 15.99 11.66 -8.04
C SER A 253 15.23 10.63 -7.20
N SER A 254 15.44 10.70 -5.89
CA SER A 254 14.65 9.96 -4.90
C SER A 254 13.18 10.39 -4.89
N ASP A 255 12.91 11.66 -5.19
CA ASP A 255 11.61 12.29 -5.11
C ASP A 255 10.89 12.13 -6.45
N TYR A 256 9.57 11.87 -6.39
CA TYR A 256 8.76 11.95 -7.60
C TYR A 256 8.67 13.40 -8.09
N GLN A 257 8.77 13.58 -9.40
CA GLN A 257 8.55 14.85 -10.09
C GLN A 257 7.60 14.61 -11.25
N SER A 258 6.72 15.56 -11.56
CA SER A 258 5.68 15.36 -12.59
C SER A 258 6.23 15.04 -13.98
N TYR A 259 7.44 15.50 -14.32
CA TYR A 259 8.10 15.15 -15.59
C TYR A 259 8.53 13.68 -15.68
N MET A 260 8.52 12.95 -14.56
CA MET A 260 8.92 11.54 -14.51
C MET A 260 7.86 10.61 -15.08
N SER A 261 6.60 11.04 -15.12
CA SER A 261 5.50 10.30 -15.71
C SER A 261 5.01 10.96 -17.00
N LYS A 262 4.56 10.12 -17.92
CA LYS A 262 3.89 10.51 -19.16
C LYS A 262 2.39 10.39 -18.98
N VAL A 263 1.64 11.22 -19.67
CA VAL A 263 0.17 11.12 -19.71
C VAL A 263 -0.23 9.85 -20.46
N ARG A 264 -1.13 9.06 -19.88
CA ARG A 264 -1.65 7.86 -20.52
C ARG A 264 -2.75 8.21 -21.51
N LYS A 265 -2.73 7.56 -22.67
CA LYS A 265 -3.66 7.88 -23.77
C LYS A 265 -4.79 6.87 -23.84
N PRO A 266 -6.06 7.25 -24.04
CA PRO A 266 -7.20 6.34 -23.98
C PRO A 266 -7.08 5.09 -24.85
N GLU A 267 -6.37 5.16 -25.98
CA GLU A 267 -6.10 4.02 -26.86
C GLU A 267 -5.16 2.96 -26.26
N HIS A 268 -4.43 3.26 -25.18
CA HIS A 268 -3.51 2.35 -24.50
C HIS A 268 -4.11 1.67 -23.26
N ARG A 269 -5.44 1.77 -23.10
CA ARG A 269 -6.17 1.05 -22.06
C ARG A 269 -6.45 -0.39 -22.48
N VAL A 270 -6.31 -1.29 -21.52
CA VAL A 270 -6.75 -2.68 -21.61
C VAL A 270 -7.79 -2.93 -20.53
N PHE A 271 -8.98 -3.32 -20.97
CA PHE A 271 -10.17 -3.39 -20.13
C PHE A 271 -10.39 -4.79 -19.53
N PRO A 272 -10.99 -4.87 -18.33
CA PRO A 272 -11.42 -6.12 -17.75
C PRO A 272 -12.59 -6.74 -18.53
N PRO A 273 -12.74 -8.08 -18.50
CA PRO A 273 -13.92 -8.75 -19.05
C PRO A 273 -15.13 -8.49 -18.16
N MET A 274 -15.82 -7.37 -18.38
CA MET A 274 -16.95 -6.93 -17.57
C MET A 274 -18.22 -7.74 -17.88
N PRO A 275 -18.97 -8.23 -16.89
CA PRO A 275 -20.27 -8.89 -17.12
C PRO A 275 -21.31 -7.94 -17.73
N GLU A 276 -22.11 -8.41 -18.69
CA GLU A 276 -23.13 -7.60 -19.41
C GLU A 276 -24.18 -6.95 -18.48
N GLY A 277 -24.49 -7.60 -17.35
CA GLY A 277 -25.41 -7.08 -16.33
C GLY A 277 -24.84 -5.94 -15.49
N SER A 278 -23.55 -5.65 -15.58
CA SER A 278 -22.89 -4.63 -14.78
C SER A 278 -23.35 -3.21 -15.14
N LYS A 279 -23.55 -2.36 -14.13
CA LYS A 279 -23.74 -0.91 -14.35
C LYS A 279 -22.52 -0.29 -15.04
N LEU A 280 -21.33 -0.80 -14.74
CA LEU A 280 -20.06 -0.33 -15.32
C LEU A 280 -19.91 -0.74 -16.79
N TRP A 281 -20.54 -1.85 -17.21
CA TRP A 281 -20.53 -2.29 -18.61
C TRP A 281 -21.13 -1.23 -19.54
N LYS A 282 -22.25 -0.62 -19.11
CA LYS A 282 -22.96 0.41 -19.89
C LYS A 282 -22.11 1.66 -20.11
N ARG A 283 -21.29 2.05 -19.13
CA ARG A 283 -20.42 3.24 -19.20
C ARG A 283 -19.41 3.16 -20.34
N TYR A 284 -18.89 1.97 -20.63
CA TYR A 284 -17.85 1.74 -21.65
C TYR A 284 -18.38 1.05 -22.91
N SER A 285 -19.69 0.96 -23.06
CA SER A 285 -20.31 0.33 -24.23
C SER A 285 -20.71 1.37 -25.25
N VAL A 286 -20.35 1.12 -26.51
CA VAL A 286 -20.81 1.92 -27.66
C VAL A 286 -21.56 1.00 -28.60
N ASN A 287 -22.79 1.39 -28.96
CA ASN A 287 -23.67 0.60 -29.82
C ASN A 287 -23.88 -0.85 -29.34
N GLY A 288 -23.99 -1.05 -28.02
CA GLY A 288 -24.19 -2.37 -27.42
C GLY A 288 -22.97 -3.28 -27.41
N LYS A 289 -21.77 -2.75 -27.72
CA LYS A 289 -20.51 -3.49 -27.60
C LYS A 289 -19.62 -2.84 -26.55
N TYR A 290 -19.17 -3.63 -25.59
CA TYR A 290 -18.28 -3.19 -24.51
C TYR A 290 -16.86 -2.96 -25.00
N ALA A 291 -16.26 -1.85 -24.55
CA ALA A 291 -14.90 -1.40 -24.87
C ALA A 291 -14.53 -1.61 -26.34
N PRO A 292 -15.37 -1.13 -27.30
CA PRO A 292 -15.27 -1.58 -28.68
C PRO A 292 -14.02 -1.10 -29.39
N ASP A 293 -13.26 -0.17 -28.84
CA ASP A 293 -12.02 0.36 -29.43
C ASP A 293 -10.77 -0.09 -28.67
N ASN A 294 -10.92 -0.82 -27.58
CA ASN A 294 -9.82 -1.23 -26.71
C ASN A 294 -9.72 -2.76 -26.63
N ALA A 295 -8.52 -3.25 -26.29
CA ALA A 295 -8.34 -4.66 -25.94
C ALA A 295 -9.07 -4.97 -24.62
N VAL A 296 -9.62 -6.18 -24.55
CA VAL A 296 -10.22 -6.74 -23.33
C VAL A 296 -9.39 -7.95 -22.94
N TYR A 297 -8.87 -7.98 -21.72
CA TYR A 297 -8.02 -9.08 -21.28
C TYR A 297 -8.83 -10.30 -20.85
N GLN A 298 -8.17 -11.45 -20.85
CA GLN A 298 -8.69 -12.68 -20.24
C GLN A 298 -8.27 -12.76 -18.79
N LEU A 299 -9.21 -13.08 -17.91
CA LEU A 299 -8.91 -13.41 -16.51
C LEU A 299 -8.59 -14.90 -16.37
N ARG A 300 -7.44 -15.20 -15.77
CA ARG A 300 -7.00 -16.57 -15.47
C ARG A 300 -6.60 -16.71 -14.02
N GLN A 301 -6.75 -17.88 -13.43
CA GLN A 301 -6.26 -18.09 -12.07
C GLN A 301 -4.73 -18.10 -12.06
N MET A 302 -4.11 -17.36 -11.13
CA MET A 302 -2.68 -17.40 -10.91
C MET A 302 -2.24 -18.82 -10.55
N THR A 303 -1.22 -19.32 -11.24
CA THR A 303 -0.74 -20.69 -11.11
C THR A 303 0.52 -20.74 -10.27
N SER A 304 0.73 -21.84 -9.55
CA SER A 304 1.92 -22.06 -8.74
C SER A 304 3.23 -21.83 -9.52
N PRO A 305 4.20 -21.10 -8.94
CA PRO A 305 5.54 -20.91 -9.50
C PRO A 305 6.28 -22.22 -9.79
N VAL A 306 5.88 -23.34 -9.18
CA VAL A 306 6.46 -24.67 -9.45
C VAL A 306 6.30 -25.09 -10.92
N LYS A 307 5.30 -24.57 -11.64
CA LYS A 307 5.15 -24.84 -13.08
C LYS A 307 6.17 -24.11 -13.95
N ALA A 308 6.79 -23.04 -13.44
CA ALA A 308 7.86 -22.35 -14.13
C ALA A 308 9.12 -23.23 -14.17
N ARG A 309 9.47 -23.71 -15.37
CA ARG A 309 10.72 -24.47 -15.58
C ARG A 309 11.96 -23.59 -15.53
N ASN A 310 11.81 -22.30 -15.83
CA ASN A 310 12.87 -21.31 -15.75
C ASN A 310 13.00 -20.80 -14.31
N LYS A 311 14.22 -20.81 -13.76
CA LYS A 311 14.50 -20.37 -12.38
C LYS A 311 14.23 -18.88 -12.15
N ILE A 312 14.48 -18.04 -13.16
CA ILE A 312 14.26 -16.58 -13.09
C ILE A 312 12.77 -16.31 -12.97
N LEU A 313 11.97 -16.83 -13.92
CA LEU A 313 10.51 -16.72 -13.86
C LEU A 313 9.92 -17.32 -12.57
N LYS A 314 10.45 -18.45 -12.10
CA LYS A 314 9.99 -19.04 -10.83
C LYS A 314 10.21 -18.07 -9.66
N HIS A 315 11.40 -17.49 -9.56
CA HIS A 315 11.75 -16.56 -8.49
C HIS A 315 10.93 -15.27 -8.54
N ASP A 316 10.75 -14.74 -9.75
CA ASP A 316 9.90 -13.58 -10.01
C ASP A 316 8.45 -13.82 -9.54
N MET A 317 7.83 -14.93 -9.96
CA MET A 317 6.48 -15.30 -9.53
C MET A 317 6.35 -15.56 -8.01
N GLU A 318 7.40 -16.07 -7.35
CA GLU A 318 7.40 -16.34 -5.89
C GLU A 318 7.16 -15.07 -5.06
N SER A 319 7.54 -13.90 -5.56
CA SER A 319 7.35 -12.62 -4.87
C SER A 319 5.87 -12.20 -4.80
N TYR A 320 5.04 -12.72 -5.71
CA TYR A 320 3.65 -12.30 -5.87
C TYR A 320 2.63 -13.41 -5.61
N TYR A 321 3.08 -14.66 -5.47
CA TYR A 321 2.22 -15.83 -5.34
C TYR A 321 2.03 -16.25 -3.88
N GLN A 322 0.77 -16.34 -3.44
CA GLN A 322 0.42 -16.95 -2.16
C GLN A 322 0.12 -18.44 -2.33
N GLU A 323 0.86 -19.29 -1.63
CA GLU A 323 0.71 -20.75 -1.72
C GLU A 323 -0.62 -21.26 -1.14
N VAL A 324 -1.03 -20.69 0.00
CA VAL A 324 -2.28 -21.04 0.68
C VAL A 324 -3.31 -19.94 0.44
N ALA A 325 -4.03 -20.03 -0.68
CA ALA A 325 -5.04 -19.04 -1.09
C ALA A 325 -6.37 -19.69 -1.56
N PRO A 326 -7.54 -19.13 -1.19
CA PRO A 326 -7.70 -18.01 -0.25
C PRO A 326 -7.50 -18.42 1.21
N THR A 327 -6.88 -17.56 2.00
CA THR A 327 -6.93 -17.65 3.47
C THR A 327 -8.28 -17.15 3.97
N ILE A 328 -8.95 -17.93 4.82
CA ILE A 328 -10.23 -17.54 5.42
C ILE A 328 -9.96 -17.04 6.83
N LYS A 329 -10.13 -15.73 7.05
CA LYS A 329 -9.99 -15.12 8.38
C LYS A 329 -11.36 -14.98 9.03
N HIS A 330 -11.45 -15.41 10.28
CA HIS A 330 -12.63 -15.21 11.10
C HIS A 330 -12.49 -13.86 11.81
N GLN A 331 -13.48 -12.99 11.63
CA GLN A 331 -13.55 -11.77 12.38
C GLN A 331 -14.20 -12.06 13.74
N SER A 332 -13.41 -11.94 14.80
CA SER A 332 -13.85 -12.12 16.19
C SER A 332 -14.40 -10.83 16.80
N SER A 333 -13.98 -9.65 16.31
CA SER A 333 -14.37 -8.33 16.83
C SER A 333 -14.56 -7.27 15.74
N LYS A 334 -15.22 -6.15 16.06
CA LYS A 334 -15.33 -5.00 15.14
C LYS A 334 -13.97 -4.31 14.91
N ASP A 335 -13.08 -4.35 15.89
CA ASP A 335 -11.75 -3.73 15.81
C ASP A 335 -10.88 -4.44 14.77
N GLU A 336 -10.95 -5.77 14.68
CA GLU A 336 -10.24 -6.53 13.65
C GLU A 336 -10.65 -6.16 12.21
N LEU A 337 -11.89 -5.70 12.01
CA LEU A 337 -12.34 -5.19 10.70
C LEU A 337 -11.76 -3.82 10.41
N VAL A 338 -11.71 -2.95 11.41
CA VAL A 338 -11.08 -1.62 11.28
C VAL A 338 -9.59 -1.79 11.01
N ASP A 339 -8.89 -2.68 11.71
CA ASP A 339 -7.48 -2.99 11.46
C ASP A 339 -7.26 -3.56 10.05
N TRP A 340 -8.16 -4.44 9.59
CA TRP A 340 -8.14 -4.95 8.22
C TRP A 340 -8.29 -3.85 7.17
N PHE A 341 -9.15 -2.85 7.44
CA PHE A 341 -9.35 -1.69 6.57
C PHE A 341 -8.18 -0.70 6.61
N ILE A 342 -7.65 -0.39 7.79
CA ILE A 342 -6.57 0.59 7.96
C ILE A 342 -5.23 0.00 7.50
N GLY A 343 -5.08 -1.33 7.50
CA GLY A 343 -3.88 -2.07 7.09
C GLY A 343 -2.77 -2.06 8.15
N ASP A 344 -1.76 -2.91 7.96
CA ASP A 344 -0.57 -3.14 8.82
C ASP A 344 0.39 -1.92 8.99
N ASN A 345 -0.13 -0.69 8.85
CA ASN A 345 0.65 0.54 8.82
C ASN A 345 1.27 0.90 10.17
N PHE A 346 0.70 0.45 11.30
CA PHE A 346 1.18 0.88 12.62
C PHE A 346 2.48 0.20 13.05
N ILE A 347 2.60 -1.13 12.97
CA ILE A 347 3.79 -1.85 13.47
C ILE A 347 5.03 -1.52 12.62
N ASN A 348 4.87 -1.37 11.30
CA ASN A 348 5.96 -0.97 10.40
C ASN A 348 6.40 0.50 10.57
N SER A 349 5.62 1.29 11.31
CA SER A 349 5.90 2.69 11.61
C SER A 349 6.54 2.90 12.98
N VAL A 350 7.06 1.86 13.62
CA VAL A 350 7.90 1.99 14.82
C VAL A 350 9.37 1.81 14.44
N GLY A 351 10.20 2.79 14.80
CA GLY A 351 11.65 2.74 14.63
C GLY A 351 12.36 2.58 15.97
N VAL A 352 13.37 1.72 16.04
CA VAL A 352 14.25 1.56 17.22
C VAL A 352 15.69 1.72 16.77
N SER A 353 16.40 2.66 17.37
CA SER A 353 17.77 3.01 17.00
C SER A 353 18.68 3.05 18.21
N TYR A 354 19.91 2.58 18.03
CA TYR A 354 21.00 2.95 18.91
C TYR A 354 21.41 4.39 18.60
N ARG A 355 21.54 5.23 19.64
CA ARG A 355 21.88 6.65 19.53
C ARG A 355 23.22 6.92 20.21
N LEU A 356 24.11 7.62 19.52
CA LEU A 356 25.28 8.29 20.11
C LEU A 356 25.06 9.79 20.02
N ASP A 357 25.10 10.46 21.16
CA ASP A 357 24.92 11.91 21.26
C ASP A 357 26.05 12.46 22.13
N ASP A 358 26.97 13.21 21.51
CA ASP A 358 28.11 13.81 22.22
C ASP A 358 28.96 12.80 23.02
N GLY A 359 29.13 11.59 22.47
CA GLY A 359 29.86 10.50 23.13
C GLY A 359 29.06 9.71 24.17
N GLN A 360 27.80 10.06 24.43
CA GLN A 360 26.89 9.27 25.25
C GLN A 360 26.10 8.27 24.41
N SER A 361 26.07 7.02 24.87
CA SER A 361 25.26 5.96 24.27
C SER A 361 23.84 5.98 24.80
N GLY A 362 22.90 5.61 23.95
CA GLY A 362 21.48 5.59 24.25
C GLY A 362 20.65 4.77 23.26
N VAL A 363 19.34 4.76 23.50
CA VAL A 363 18.34 4.15 22.62
C VAL A 363 17.31 5.21 22.25
N SER A 364 16.96 5.28 20.98
CA SER A 364 15.87 6.10 20.47
C SER A 364 14.76 5.23 19.90
N VAL A 365 13.51 5.64 20.17
CA VAL A 365 12.30 5.04 19.63
C VAL A 365 11.51 6.12 18.89
N SER A 366 11.14 5.85 17.66
CA SER A 366 10.32 6.73 16.83
C SER A 366 8.96 6.08 16.54
N LEU A 367 7.88 6.84 16.71
CA LEU A 367 6.49 6.37 16.68
C LEU A 367 5.63 7.37 15.90
N PRO A 368 4.51 6.95 15.27
CA PRO A 368 3.56 7.87 14.64
C PRO A 368 3.14 9.02 15.56
N LEU A 369 2.92 10.21 14.98
CA LEU A 369 2.53 11.38 15.78
C LEU A 369 1.18 11.17 16.49
N LEU A 370 0.21 10.56 15.82
CA LEU A 370 -1.04 10.10 16.44
C LEU A 370 -0.97 8.58 16.59
N ILE A 371 -1.43 8.06 17.73
CA ILE A 371 -1.33 6.65 18.14
C ILE A 371 -1.87 5.66 17.08
N VAL A 372 -2.69 6.11 16.12
CA VAL A 372 -3.28 5.26 15.07
C VAL A 372 -2.96 5.76 13.65
N LYS A 373 -2.37 6.95 13.48
CA LYS A 373 -2.14 7.54 12.15
C LYS A 373 -0.92 8.44 12.11
N ASN A 374 -0.10 8.27 11.08
CA ASN A 374 0.99 9.20 10.81
C ASN A 374 0.42 10.57 10.40
N VAL A 375 1.01 11.65 10.91
CA VAL A 375 0.61 13.02 10.53
C VAL A 375 1.52 13.50 9.42
N GLU A 376 0.92 13.69 8.26
CA GLU A 376 1.58 14.34 7.14
C GLU A 376 1.66 15.85 7.40
N ALA A 377 2.80 16.47 7.09
CA ALA A 377 2.93 17.93 7.17
C ALA A 377 2.22 18.57 5.96
N PRO A 378 1.06 19.23 6.15
CA PRO A 378 0.13 19.52 5.05
C PRO A 378 0.63 20.55 4.03
N LEU A 379 1.63 21.37 4.37
CA LEU A 379 2.15 22.43 3.49
C LEU A 379 3.49 22.09 2.84
N ILE A 380 4.28 21.21 3.45
CA ILE A 380 5.65 20.90 3.02
C ILE A 380 5.82 19.44 2.60
N GLY A 381 4.77 18.63 2.75
CA GLY A 381 4.82 17.18 2.60
C GLY A 381 5.68 16.52 3.68
N GLY A 382 5.62 15.20 3.75
CA GLY A 382 6.47 14.39 4.64
C GLY A 382 5.83 14.13 5.98
N TRP A 383 6.57 13.50 6.88
CA TRP A 383 6.03 12.85 8.07
C TRP A 383 6.51 13.52 9.33
N LEU A 384 5.57 13.80 10.23
CA LEU A 384 5.85 14.14 11.61
C LEU A 384 5.66 12.90 12.49
N VAL A 385 6.65 12.63 13.32
CA VAL A 385 6.68 11.47 14.22
C VAL A 385 7.18 11.87 15.60
N ASN A 386 6.70 11.17 16.62
CA ASN A 386 7.23 11.26 17.97
C ASN A 386 8.57 10.54 18.01
N ARG A 387 9.63 11.20 18.46
CA ARG A 387 10.92 10.57 18.76
C ARG A 387 11.22 10.71 20.25
N LEU A 388 11.28 9.57 20.92
CA LEU A 388 11.73 9.44 22.30
C LEU A 388 13.17 8.94 22.29
N TYR A 389 14.02 9.41 23.19
CA TYR A 389 15.34 8.82 23.39
C TYR A 389 15.74 8.83 24.85
N PHE A 390 16.54 7.82 25.22
CA PHE A 390 17.12 7.67 26.54
C PHE A 390 18.62 7.52 26.39
N GLN A 391 19.41 8.25 27.18
CA GLN A 391 20.87 8.27 27.04
C GLN A 391 21.58 8.41 28.40
N GLY A 392 22.91 8.33 28.39
CA GLY A 392 23.74 8.46 29.58
C GLY A 392 23.84 7.18 30.40
N SER A 393 24.54 7.25 31.54
CA SER A 393 24.68 6.10 32.45
C SER A 393 23.32 5.68 33.00
N ASP A 394 23.00 4.39 32.89
CA ASP A 394 21.70 3.80 33.24
C ASP A 394 20.49 4.37 32.47
N LEU A 395 20.68 5.02 31.31
CA LEU A 395 19.60 5.57 30.48
C LEU A 395 18.70 6.60 31.22
N ARG A 396 19.30 7.38 32.13
CA ARG A 396 18.57 8.32 33.00
C ARG A 396 18.14 9.59 32.30
N ASP A 397 18.90 10.03 31.30
CA ASP A 397 18.55 11.23 30.54
C ASP A 397 17.49 10.87 29.51
N PHE A 398 16.45 11.69 29.43
CA PHE A 398 15.28 11.46 28.58
C PHE A 398 15.10 12.63 27.61
N GLY A 399 14.81 12.34 26.35
CA GLY A 399 14.48 13.34 25.35
C GLY A 399 13.19 13.01 24.60
N TYR A 400 12.41 14.05 24.31
CA TYR A 400 11.24 13.98 23.45
C TYR A 400 11.34 15.04 22.36
N ASN A 401 11.29 14.61 21.11
CA ASN A 401 11.29 15.50 19.95
C ASN A 401 10.15 15.15 19.00
N LEU A 402 9.61 16.18 18.35
CA LEU A 402 8.92 16.03 17.08
C LEU A 402 9.98 15.91 15.99
N LEU A 403 10.02 14.77 15.30
CA LEU A 403 10.90 14.50 14.18
C LEU A 403 10.10 14.69 12.88
N TYR A 404 10.66 15.47 11.97
CA TYR A 404 10.19 15.67 10.61
C TYR A 404 11.14 14.97 9.63
N THR A 405 10.58 14.16 8.73
CA THR A 405 11.30 13.52 7.62
C THR A 405 10.48 13.67 6.33
N PRO A 406 11.04 14.20 5.22
CA PRO A 406 10.32 14.42 3.97
C PRO A 406 9.76 13.12 3.36
N SER A 407 10.48 12.02 3.51
CA SER A 407 9.99 10.71 3.10
C SER A 407 10.34 9.62 4.11
N ALA A 408 9.57 8.56 3.99
CA ALA A 408 9.73 7.33 4.71
C ALA A 408 10.37 6.24 3.82
N SER A 409 10.41 6.41 2.50
CA SER A 409 10.94 5.43 1.55
C SER A 409 12.31 5.75 0.97
N ARG A 410 12.71 7.01 0.97
CA ARG A 410 13.93 7.44 0.26
C ARG A 410 15.18 6.84 0.89
N PHE A 411 16.13 6.50 0.02
CA PHE A 411 17.46 6.04 0.42
C PHE A 411 18.20 7.09 1.26
N SER A 412 18.07 8.37 0.90
CA SER A 412 18.66 9.48 1.64
C SER A 412 17.71 10.67 1.73
N ASP A 413 17.64 11.31 2.89
CA ASP A 413 16.80 12.49 3.12
C ASP A 413 17.39 13.41 4.18
N LEU A 414 17.03 14.69 4.12
CA LEU A 414 17.21 15.59 5.25
C LEU A 414 16.18 15.27 6.34
N TYR A 415 16.52 15.53 7.60
CA TYR A 415 15.54 15.49 8.69
C TYR A 415 15.74 16.66 9.63
N PHE A 416 14.66 17.03 10.31
CA PHE A 416 14.66 18.08 11.33
C PHE A 416 13.94 17.56 12.58
N ALA A 417 14.46 17.84 13.77
CA ALA A 417 13.77 17.51 15.00
C ALA A 417 13.81 18.67 15.99
N SER A 418 12.72 18.89 16.71
CA SER A 418 12.60 19.93 17.72
C SER A 418 11.94 19.35 18.96
N GLY A 419 12.46 19.65 20.15
CA GLY A 419 12.01 18.97 21.35
C GLY A 419 12.56 19.50 22.66
N LEU A 420 12.41 18.69 23.70
CA LEU A 420 12.89 18.93 25.05
C LEU A 420 13.75 17.74 25.50
N GLU A 421 14.87 18.03 26.14
CA GLU A 421 15.73 17.06 26.81
C GLU A 421 15.70 17.32 28.32
N PHE A 422 15.64 16.24 29.09
CA PHE A 422 15.56 16.21 30.53
C PHE A 422 16.82 15.49 31.04
N THR A 423 17.75 16.24 31.62
CA THR A 423 19.03 15.73 32.11
C THR A 423 19.03 15.71 33.64
N GLU A 424 19.36 14.56 34.23
CA GLU A 424 19.52 14.45 35.68
C GLU A 424 20.94 14.89 36.08
N LYS A 425 21.09 16.04 36.75
CA LYS A 425 22.40 16.54 37.21
C LYS A 425 22.81 15.96 38.57
N ASP A 426 21.83 15.70 39.42
CA ASP A 426 21.95 15.12 40.78
C ASP A 426 20.65 14.37 41.12
N SER A 427 20.65 13.52 42.15
CA SER A 427 19.53 12.65 42.58
C SER A 427 18.19 13.33 42.95
N SER A 428 18.07 14.64 42.72
CA SER A 428 16.84 15.43 42.94
C SER A 428 16.63 16.59 41.95
N LYS A 429 17.54 16.83 40.99
CA LYS A 429 17.45 17.98 40.06
C LYS A 429 17.45 17.51 38.60
N VAL A 430 16.33 17.75 37.94
CA VAL A 430 16.14 17.57 36.51
C VAL A 430 16.25 18.93 35.83
N GLU A 431 17.16 19.04 34.87
CA GLU A 431 17.27 20.21 34.00
C GLU A 431 16.51 19.94 32.70
N THR A 432 15.62 20.85 32.30
CA THR A 432 14.91 20.77 31.02
C THR A 432 15.50 21.78 30.04
N VAL A 433 15.95 21.30 28.90
CA VAL A 433 16.58 22.12 27.86
C VAL A 433 15.87 21.90 26.52
N PHE A 434 15.62 22.98 25.80
CA PHE A 434 15.10 22.90 24.44
C PHE A 434 16.20 22.42 23.47
N VAL A 435 15.84 21.54 22.55
CA VAL A 435 16.77 20.98 21.57
C VAL A 435 16.26 21.12 20.14
N LEU A 436 17.17 21.45 19.24
CA LEU A 436 16.97 21.39 17.79
C LEU A 436 18.02 20.48 17.18
N GLU A 437 17.62 19.62 16.26
CA GLU A 437 18.50 18.72 15.53
C GLU A 437 18.18 18.83 14.03
N ALA A 438 19.21 18.90 13.21
CA ALA A 438 19.07 18.83 11.76
C ALA A 438 20.16 17.90 11.21
N GLY A 439 19.83 17.10 10.20
CA GLY A 439 20.76 16.11 9.71
C GLY A 439 20.35 15.44 8.42
N ILE A 440 21.13 14.43 8.05
CA ILE A 440 20.89 13.55 6.91
C ILE A 440 20.61 12.15 7.45
N LYS A 441 19.63 11.49 6.87
CA LYS A 441 19.23 10.12 7.12
C LYS A 441 19.52 9.29 5.89
N PHE A 442 20.04 8.08 6.08
CA PHE A 442 20.19 7.04 5.07
C PHE A 442 19.37 5.82 5.46
N ARG A 443 18.81 5.11 4.49
CA ARG A 443 18.05 3.88 4.71
C ARG A 443 18.24 2.89 3.56
N GLY A 444 18.26 1.60 3.90
CA GLY A 444 18.16 0.53 2.91
C GLY A 444 17.27 -0.61 3.40
N ASN A 445 16.72 -1.36 2.45
CA ASN A 445 16.13 -2.67 2.72
C ASN A 445 17.25 -3.70 2.87
N VAL A 446 17.39 -4.30 4.06
CA VAL A 446 18.44 -5.28 4.34
C VAL A 446 18.07 -6.70 3.93
N SER A 447 16.79 -6.99 3.65
CA SER A 447 16.30 -8.33 3.29
C SER A 447 16.97 -8.91 2.05
N TYR A 448 17.40 -8.06 1.13
CA TYR A 448 18.08 -8.44 -0.11
C TYR A 448 19.59 -8.19 -0.07
N SER A 449 20.15 -7.95 1.11
CA SER A 449 21.57 -7.64 1.31
C SER A 449 22.31 -8.76 2.05
N PRO A 450 23.66 -8.72 2.10
CA PRO A 450 24.43 -9.59 2.99
C PRO A 450 24.04 -9.47 4.48
N LEU A 451 23.35 -8.39 4.87
CA LEU A 451 22.86 -8.13 6.22
C LEU A 451 21.43 -8.64 6.47
N LYS A 452 20.90 -9.52 5.63
CA LYS A 452 19.54 -10.09 5.78
C LYS A 452 19.25 -10.71 7.14
N PHE A 453 20.26 -11.13 7.90
CA PHE A 453 20.08 -11.63 9.26
C PHE A 453 19.50 -10.57 10.22
N LEU A 454 19.59 -9.28 9.88
CA LEU A 454 19.00 -8.16 10.62
C LEU A 454 17.51 -7.95 10.29
N SER A 455 16.97 -8.62 9.26
CA SER A 455 15.58 -8.43 8.82
C SER A 455 14.55 -8.95 9.83
N PHE A 456 14.99 -9.69 10.87
CA PHE A 456 14.10 -10.21 11.92
C PHE A 456 13.46 -9.10 12.77
N LEU A 457 14.09 -7.93 12.90
CA LEU A 457 13.53 -6.76 13.60
C LEU A 457 12.73 -5.88 12.67
N SER A 458 13.29 -5.58 11.50
CA SER A 458 12.65 -4.84 10.44
C SER A 458 13.40 -5.12 9.13
N PRO A 459 12.69 -5.20 7.99
CA PRO A 459 13.35 -5.25 6.69
C PRO A 459 14.14 -3.96 6.39
N PHE A 460 13.89 -2.86 7.11
CA PHE A 460 14.56 -1.59 6.90
C PHE A 460 15.53 -1.25 8.02
N TRP A 461 16.74 -0.85 7.64
CA TRP A 461 17.74 -0.30 8.54
C TRP A 461 18.27 1.01 8.01
N GLY A 462 18.65 1.90 8.91
CA GLY A 462 19.11 3.23 8.55
C GLY A 462 20.10 3.85 9.51
N LEU A 463 20.75 4.89 9.01
CA LEU A 463 21.75 5.69 9.68
C LEU A 463 21.30 7.16 9.68
N ARG A 464 21.30 7.85 10.84
CA ARG A 464 21.19 9.31 10.89
C ARG A 464 22.49 9.94 11.34
N LEU A 465 22.82 11.03 10.68
CA LEU A 465 23.93 11.91 10.99
C LEU A 465 23.37 13.30 11.21
N GLY A 466 23.41 13.78 12.46
CA GLY A 466 22.78 15.02 12.88
C GLY A 466 23.73 15.97 13.58
N ILE A 467 23.39 17.26 13.50
CA ILE A 467 23.94 18.32 14.35
C ILE A 467 22.82 18.75 15.28
N LYS A 468 23.06 18.67 16.59
CA LYS A 468 22.11 19.06 17.64
C LYS A 468 22.56 20.34 18.32
N ASN A 469 21.65 21.28 18.49
CA ASN A 469 21.80 22.49 19.30
C ASN A 469 20.96 22.38 20.57
N LYS A 470 21.57 22.71 21.73
CA LYS A 470 20.87 22.94 23.00
C LYS A 470 20.63 24.44 23.19
N GLY A 471 19.38 24.82 23.45
CA GLY A 471 18.94 26.21 23.63
C GLY A 471 18.15 26.76 22.44
N PHE A 472 17.15 27.62 22.70
CA PHE A 472 16.26 28.19 21.67
C PHE A 472 16.79 29.54 21.13
N MET A 473 16.90 30.55 21.99
CA MET A 473 17.34 31.92 21.60
C MET A 473 18.85 32.11 21.68
N ARG A 474 19.55 31.28 22.46
CA ARG A 474 21.02 31.24 22.55
C ARG A 474 21.46 29.81 22.30
N VAL A 475 22.51 29.66 21.50
CA VAL A 475 23.18 28.38 21.25
C VAL A 475 24.05 28.11 22.46
N ASP A 476 23.61 27.22 23.35
CA ASP A 476 24.36 26.87 24.56
C ASP A 476 25.43 25.83 24.25
N LYS A 477 25.12 24.86 23.39
CA LYS A 477 26.04 23.80 22.96
C LYS A 477 25.62 23.19 21.63
N ILE A 478 26.61 22.94 20.77
CA ILE A 478 26.45 22.16 19.54
C ILE A 478 27.08 20.77 19.77
N SER A 479 26.35 19.71 19.44
CA SER A 479 26.84 18.33 19.45
C SER A 479 26.51 17.60 18.16
N TYR A 480 27.16 16.45 17.97
CA TYR A 480 26.88 15.54 16.85
C TYR A 480 26.06 14.35 17.34
N VAL A 481 25.15 13.91 16.48
CA VAL A 481 24.26 12.78 16.71
C VAL A 481 24.51 11.74 15.64
N LEU A 482 24.71 10.49 16.05
CA LEU A 482 24.73 9.31 15.19
C LEU A 482 23.62 8.36 15.65
N GLU A 483 22.70 7.99 14.78
CA GLU A 483 21.71 6.94 15.07
C GLU A 483 21.83 5.81 14.07
N LEU A 484 21.87 4.56 14.54
CA LEU A 484 21.81 3.37 13.71
C LEU A 484 20.66 2.49 14.21
N GLY A 485 19.69 2.17 13.35
CA GLY A 485 18.49 1.51 13.82
C GLY A 485 17.68 0.78 12.78
N ALA A 486 16.76 -0.03 13.29
CA ALA A 486 15.75 -0.75 12.54
C ALA A 486 14.47 0.09 12.46
N GLY A 487 13.80 0.05 11.32
CA GLY A 487 12.51 0.67 11.10
C GLY A 487 12.52 1.92 10.21
N VAL A 488 11.32 2.46 10.03
CA VAL A 488 10.99 3.37 8.93
C VAL A 488 11.00 4.86 9.34
N TRP A 489 11.20 5.17 10.61
CA TRP A 489 11.48 6.55 11.00
C TRP A 489 12.93 6.77 11.14
#